data_AF-A0A7C8ZWE6-F1
#
_entry.id   AF-A0A7C8ZWE6-F1
#
_cell.length_a   1.000
_cell.length_b   1.000
_cell.length_c   1.000
_cell.angle_alpha   90.00
_cell.angle_beta   90.00
_cell.angle_gamma   90.00
#
_symmetry.space_group_name_H-M   'P 1'
#
loop_
_entity.id
_entity.type
_entity.pdbx_description
1 polymer ?
#
loop_
_entity_poly.entity_id
_entity_poly.type
_entity_poly.pdbx_seq_one_letter_code
_entity_poly.pdbx_strand_id
1 'polypeptide(L)'
;DNRSSFFILSGKYYVVNSAYPNSIGYLTLYVGKSVRYHVPEFKSGRRCGHGPQGMQEMFNYHHSLLRGVVERMFGVLKATWKIVDERMPRMSLDSQIEIVITLCTLHNFMHLHERGVHISPRLPSTN
;
A
#
# COMPACT_ATOMS: atom_id res chain seq x y z
N ASP A 1 -6.18 -20.78 -18.00
CA ASP A 1 -5.59 -20.57 -16.66
C ASP A 1 -4.81 -19.26 -16.70
N ASN A 2 -5.50 -18.15 -16.44
CA ASN A 2 -5.01 -16.79 -16.75
C ASN A 2 -4.74 -16.04 -15.45
N ARG A 3 -3.69 -16.46 -14.73
CA ARG A 3 -3.20 -15.66 -13.60
C ARG A 3 -2.50 -14.44 -14.20
N SER A 4 -3.14 -13.28 -14.09
CA SER A 4 -2.53 -11.97 -14.33
C SER A 4 -1.21 -11.91 -13.56
N SER A 5 -0.13 -12.20 -14.27
CA SER A 5 1.21 -12.26 -13.71
C SER A 5 1.62 -10.82 -13.46
N PHE A 6 1.38 -10.33 -12.25
CA PHE A 6 2.04 -9.12 -11.77
C PHE A 6 3.54 -9.32 -11.98
N PHE A 7 4.13 -8.62 -12.95
CA PHE A 7 5.56 -8.74 -13.24
C PHE A 7 6.32 -8.23 -12.01
N ILE A 8 6.87 -9.14 -11.23
CA ILE A 8 7.79 -8.80 -10.15
C ILE A 8 9.13 -8.51 -10.82
N LEU A 9 9.55 -7.26 -10.80
CA LEU A 9 10.89 -6.89 -11.28
C LEU A 9 11.94 -7.63 -10.44
N SER A 10 12.98 -8.16 -11.10
CA SER A 10 14.05 -8.88 -10.42
C SER A 10 14.62 -8.08 -9.24
N GLY A 11 14.72 -8.71 -8.07
CA GLY A 11 15.17 -8.07 -6.82
C GLY A 11 14.12 -7.20 -6.11
N LYS A 12 12.87 -7.13 -6.58
CA LYS A 12 11.78 -6.42 -5.90
C LYS A 12 10.77 -7.38 -5.27
N TYR A 13 10.07 -6.90 -4.25
CA TYR A 13 9.03 -7.66 -3.56
C TYR A 13 7.79 -6.79 -3.34
N TYR A 14 6.61 -7.37 -3.48
CA TYR A 14 5.35 -6.76 -3.08
C TYR A 14 5.13 -6.93 -1.58
N VAL A 15 4.89 -5.82 -0.88
CA VAL A 15 4.46 -5.84 0.52
C VAL A 15 3.01 -6.33 0.57
N VAL A 16 2.76 -7.47 1.20
CA VAL A 16 1.42 -8.09 1.26
C VAL A 16 0.92 -8.27 2.69
N ASN A 17 -0.40 -8.51 2.79
CA ASN A 17 -1.05 -8.86 4.04
C ASN A 17 -0.68 -10.30 4.47
N SER A 18 -0.84 -10.61 5.76
CA SER A 18 -0.61 -11.94 6.35
C SER A 18 -1.50 -13.04 5.77
N ALA A 19 -2.57 -12.68 5.07
CA ALA A 19 -3.40 -13.63 4.32
C ALA A 19 -2.69 -14.22 3.09
N TYR A 20 -1.59 -13.62 2.64
CA TYR A 20 -0.80 -14.11 1.50
C TYR A 20 0.38 -14.95 1.98
N PRO A 21 0.72 -16.03 1.26
CA PRO A 21 1.89 -16.85 1.57
C PRO A 21 3.19 -16.05 1.35
N ASN A 22 4.16 -16.25 2.24
CA ASN A 22 5.51 -15.75 2.02
C ASN A 22 6.15 -16.53 0.87
N SER A 23 6.34 -15.89 -0.28
CA SER A 23 6.83 -16.55 -1.49
C SER A 23 7.72 -15.59 -2.28
N ILE A 24 8.50 -16.10 -3.23
CA ILE A 24 9.40 -15.26 -4.03
C ILE A 24 8.59 -14.11 -4.66
N GLY A 25 9.04 -12.87 -4.41
CA GLY A 25 8.38 -11.67 -4.88
C GLY A 25 7.22 -11.15 -4.02
N TYR A 26 6.87 -11.84 -2.95
CA TYR A 26 5.88 -11.41 -1.96
C TYR A 26 6.50 -11.38 -0.57
N LEU A 27 6.41 -10.24 0.09
CA LEU A 27 6.94 -10.01 1.42
C LEU A 27 5.76 -9.91 2.37
N THR A 28 5.55 -10.94 3.18
CA THR A 28 4.50 -10.96 4.22
C THR A 28 5.09 -10.69 5.60
N LEU A 29 4.22 -10.47 6.60
CA LEU A 29 4.65 -10.27 7.98
C LEU A 29 5.47 -11.45 8.50
N TYR A 30 6.50 -11.17 9.29
CA TYR A 30 7.22 -12.20 10.02
C TYR A 30 6.33 -12.68 11.18
N VAL A 31 5.94 -13.95 11.15
CA VAL A 31 5.12 -14.57 12.19
C VAL A 31 6.02 -15.41 13.10
N GLY A 32 6.14 -14.99 14.37
CA GLY A 32 6.90 -15.70 15.40
C GLY A 32 6.24 -15.59 16.77
N LYS A 33 6.44 -16.59 17.64
CA LYS A 33 5.75 -16.72 18.94
C LYS A 33 5.92 -15.51 19.87
N SER A 34 7.02 -14.76 19.73
CA SER A 34 7.34 -13.60 20.59
C SER A 34 7.73 -12.36 19.78
N VAL A 35 7.27 -12.24 18.53
CA VAL A 35 7.59 -11.09 17.67
C VAL A 35 6.36 -10.22 17.52
N ARG A 36 6.44 -8.98 17.99
CA ARG A 36 5.38 -7.98 17.83
C ARG A 36 5.20 -7.63 16.34
N TYR A 37 4.00 -7.21 15.98
CA TYR A 37 3.71 -6.79 14.59
C TYR A 37 2.67 -5.69 14.47
N HIS A 38 1.95 -5.32 15.53
CA HIS A 38 0.98 -4.23 15.49
C HIS A 38 1.66 -2.89 15.79
N VAL A 39 1.45 -1.88 14.92
CA VAL A 39 2.04 -0.53 15.10
C VAL A 39 1.79 0.07 16.50
N PRO A 40 0.59 -0.06 17.11
CA PRO A 40 0.34 0.43 18.46
C PRO A 40 1.23 -0.19 19.55
N GLU A 41 1.59 -1.48 19.43
CA GLU A 41 2.46 -2.18 20.38
C GLU A 41 3.83 -1.51 20.44
N PHE A 42 4.35 -1.14 19.27
CA PHE A 42 5.65 -0.46 19.15
C PHE A 42 5.59 1.00 19.57
N LYS A 43 4.50 1.74 19.26
CA LYS A 43 4.35 3.14 19.67
C LYS A 43 4.19 3.27 21.19
N SER A 44 3.42 2.37 21.81
CA SER A 44 3.29 2.32 23.26
C SER A 44 4.64 1.97 23.91
N GLY A 45 5.30 0.93 23.40
CA GLY A 45 6.62 0.53 23.87
C GLY A 45 7.66 1.64 23.76
N ARG A 46 7.76 2.36 22.64
CA ARG A 46 8.72 3.48 22.46
C ARG A 46 8.61 4.56 23.53
N ARG A 47 7.39 4.91 23.97
CA ARG A 47 7.20 5.90 25.04
C ARG A 47 7.78 5.46 26.38
N CYS A 48 7.91 4.14 26.58
CA CYS A 48 8.52 3.52 27.75
C CYS A 48 9.93 2.96 27.45
N GLY A 49 10.58 3.35 26.35
CA GLY A 49 11.92 2.86 25.95
C GLY A 49 11.97 1.49 25.26
N HIS A 50 10.82 0.85 25.02
CA HIS A 50 10.67 -0.49 24.44
C HIS A 50 10.21 -0.46 22.97
N GLY A 51 10.97 0.23 22.12
CA GLY A 51 10.76 0.23 20.67
C GLY A 51 10.92 -1.16 20.03
N PRO A 52 10.78 -1.29 18.70
CA PRO A 52 11.04 -2.55 18.01
C PRO A 52 12.46 -3.05 18.30
N GLN A 53 12.62 -4.32 18.68
CA GLN A 53 13.87 -4.95 19.08
C GLN A 53 14.30 -6.04 18.10
N GLY A 54 15.55 -5.96 17.64
CA GLY A 54 16.11 -6.91 16.69
C GLY A 54 15.53 -6.76 15.27
N MET A 55 16.07 -7.57 14.34
CA MET A 55 15.77 -7.44 12.92
C MET A 55 14.31 -7.78 12.58
N GLN A 56 13.71 -8.76 13.27
CA GLN A 56 12.35 -9.24 12.98
C GLN A 56 11.28 -8.23 13.39
N GLU A 57 11.38 -7.64 14.59
CA GLU A 57 10.42 -6.60 15.00
C GLU A 57 10.63 -5.30 14.23
N MET A 58 11.87 -4.95 13.89
CA MET A 58 12.14 -3.81 13.01
C MET A 58 11.51 -4.02 11.63
N PHE A 59 11.66 -5.20 11.05
CA PHE A 59 10.99 -5.56 9.80
C PHE A 59 9.47 -5.43 9.92
N ASN A 60 8.85 -6.06 10.91
CA ASN A 60 7.40 -6.02 11.12
C ASN A 60 6.88 -4.59 11.38
N TYR A 61 7.64 -3.77 12.12
CA TYR A 61 7.27 -2.38 12.37
C TYR A 61 7.19 -1.59 11.05
N HIS A 62 8.21 -1.66 10.20
CA HIS A 62 8.21 -0.96 8.91
C HIS A 62 7.17 -1.53 7.95
N HIS A 63 7.01 -2.85 7.92
CA HIS A 63 5.97 -3.53 7.14
C HIS A 63 4.58 -3.02 7.50
N SER A 64 4.25 -2.99 8.80
CA SER A 64 2.96 -2.53 9.28
C SER A 64 2.75 -1.03 9.11
N LEU A 65 3.80 -0.21 9.15
CA LEU A 65 3.71 1.21 8.78
C LEU A 65 3.35 1.40 7.31
N LEU A 66 4.06 0.70 6.40
CA LEU A 66 3.81 0.77 4.95
C LEU A 66 2.39 0.30 4.63
N ARG A 67 1.99 -0.84 5.19
CA ARG A 67 0.63 -1.36 5.06
C ARG A 67 -0.41 -0.35 5.54
N GLY A 68 -0.18 0.29 6.69
CA GLY A 68 -1.09 1.31 7.21
C GLY A 68 -1.19 2.57 6.35
N VAL A 69 -0.18 2.89 5.52
CA VAL A 69 -0.30 3.95 4.51
C VAL A 69 -1.23 3.50 3.38
N VAL A 70 -1.01 2.29 2.84
CA VAL A 70 -1.81 1.73 1.75
C VAL A 70 -3.28 1.58 2.17
N GLU A 71 -3.54 0.99 3.33
CA GLU A 71 -4.91 0.81 3.85
C GLU A 71 -5.63 2.15 4.06
N ARG A 72 -4.95 3.17 4.58
CA ARG A 72 -5.54 4.51 4.72
C ARG A 72 -5.86 5.14 3.36
N MET A 73 -5.00 4.99 2.36
CA MET A 73 -5.29 5.48 1.00
C MET A 73 -6.54 4.81 0.43
N PHE A 74 -6.65 3.49 0.54
CA PHE A 74 -7.86 2.78 0.11
C PHE A 74 -9.09 3.17 0.92
N GLY A 75 -8.95 3.43 2.23
CA GLY A 75 -10.02 3.96 3.07
C GLY A 75 -10.55 5.31 2.57
N VAL A 76 -9.64 6.24 2.22
CA VAL A 76 -10.00 7.54 1.62
C VAL A 76 -10.72 7.33 0.28
N LEU A 77 -10.17 6.50 -0.61
CA LEU A 77 -10.78 6.24 -1.91
C LEU A 77 -12.20 5.67 -1.80
N LYS A 78 -12.43 4.72 -0.89
CA LYS A 78 -13.76 4.15 -0.65
C LYS A 78 -14.73 5.17 -0.08
N ALA A 79 -14.28 6.02 0.84
CA ALA A 79 -15.10 7.07 1.43
C ALA A 79 -15.47 8.17 0.42
N THR A 80 -14.58 8.50 -0.51
CA THR A 80 -14.81 9.53 -1.54
C THR A 80 -15.59 8.99 -2.73
N TRP A 81 -15.29 7.77 -3.18
CA TRP A 81 -15.78 7.21 -4.43
C TRP A 81 -16.58 5.92 -4.21
N LYS A 82 -17.91 6.04 -4.26
CA LYS A 82 -18.84 4.90 -4.06
C LYS A 82 -18.62 3.72 -5.00
N ILE A 83 -17.95 3.92 -6.15
CA ILE A 83 -17.63 2.84 -7.11
C ILE A 83 -16.58 1.85 -6.59
N VAL A 84 -15.74 2.26 -5.62
CA VAL A 84 -14.70 1.40 -5.01
C VAL A 84 -15.18 0.72 -3.72
N ASP A 85 -16.34 1.14 -3.23
CA ASP A 85 -16.97 0.57 -2.04
C ASP A 85 -17.72 -0.73 -2.39
N GLU A 86 -18.70 -1.14 -1.58
CA GLU A 86 -19.54 -2.35 -1.76
C GLU A 86 -20.20 -2.49 -3.15
N ARG A 87 -20.18 -1.43 -3.96
CA ARG A 87 -20.80 -1.37 -5.30
C ARG A 87 -19.83 -1.55 -6.45
N MET A 88 -18.59 -1.97 -6.21
CA MET A 88 -17.68 -2.30 -7.32
C MET A 88 -18.35 -3.38 -8.20
N PRO A 89 -18.70 -3.06 -9.46
CA PRO A 89 -19.42 -4.01 -10.30
C PRO A 89 -18.56 -5.25 -10.52
N ARG A 90 -19.19 -6.37 -10.90
CA ARG A 90 -18.46 -7.58 -11.30
C ARG A 90 -17.74 -7.32 -12.63
N MET A 91 -16.60 -6.65 -12.54
CA MET A 91 -15.74 -6.30 -13.66
C MET A 91 -14.52 -7.22 -13.68
N SER A 92 -13.85 -7.29 -14.83
CA SER A 92 -12.56 -7.96 -14.93
C SER A 92 -11.55 -7.34 -13.95
N LEU A 93 -10.55 -8.12 -13.52
CA LEU A 93 -9.48 -7.64 -12.65
C LEU A 93 -8.77 -6.43 -13.27
N ASP A 94 -8.53 -6.45 -14.58
CA ASP A 94 -7.86 -5.37 -15.31
C ASP A 94 -8.66 -4.07 -15.22
N SER A 95 -9.98 -4.13 -15.40
CA SER A 95 -10.85 -2.97 -15.25
C SER A 95 -10.88 -2.45 -13.79
N GLN A 96 -10.85 -3.33 -12.80
CA GLN A 96 -10.77 -2.91 -11.39
C GLN A 96 -9.45 -2.18 -11.11
N ILE A 97 -8.33 -2.67 -11.65
CA ILE A 97 -7.02 -2.03 -11.55
C ILE A 97 -7.05 -0.64 -12.20
N GLU A 98 -7.58 -0.52 -13.42
CA GLU A 98 -7.71 0.76 -14.12
C GLU A 98 -8.55 1.77 -13.35
N ILE A 99 -9.67 1.35 -12.77
CA ILE A 99 -10.51 2.21 -11.92
C ILE A 99 -9.69 2.73 -10.73
N VAL A 100 -8.99 1.85 -10.01
CA VAL A 100 -8.18 2.25 -8.85
C VAL A 100 -7.09 3.25 -9.26
N ILE A 101 -6.37 3.00 -10.36
CA ILE A 101 -5.33 3.92 -10.87
C ILE A 101 -5.94 5.28 -11.25
N THR A 102 -7.08 5.28 -11.94
CA THR A 102 -7.79 6.49 -12.36
C THR A 102 -8.20 7.33 -11.14
N LEU A 103 -8.76 6.69 -10.11
CA LEU A 103 -9.21 7.39 -8.91
C LEU A 103 -8.06 7.91 -8.05
N CYS A 104 -6.96 7.18 -7.94
CA CYS A 104 -5.71 7.69 -7.34
C CYS A 104 -5.20 8.93 -8.06
N THR A 105 -5.22 8.90 -9.40
CA THR A 105 -4.75 10.01 -10.23
C THR A 105 -5.63 11.25 -10.05
N LEU A 106 -6.96 11.07 -10.10
CA LEU A 106 -7.93 12.14 -9.85
C LEU A 106 -7.81 12.72 -8.44
N HIS A 107 -7.67 11.87 -7.42
CA HIS A 107 -7.50 12.31 -6.03
C HIS A 107 -6.23 13.16 -5.87
N ASN A 108 -5.10 12.70 -6.42
CA ASN A 108 -3.85 13.45 -6.39
C ASN A 108 -3.97 14.78 -7.14
N PHE A 109 -4.63 14.80 -8.30
CA PHE A 109 -4.85 16.02 -9.07
C PHE A 109 -5.64 17.07 -8.28
N MET A 110 -6.79 16.68 -7.71
CA MET A 110 -7.61 17.59 -6.90
C MET A 110 -6.84 18.12 -5.69
N HIS A 111 -6.10 17.25 -5.00
CA HIS A 111 -5.31 17.63 -3.82
C HIS A 111 -4.15 18.58 -4.14
N LEU A 112 -3.50 18.41 -5.30
CA LEU A 112 -2.46 19.33 -5.77
C LEU A 112 -3.04 20.68 -6.16
N HIS A 113 -4.19 20.68 -6.84
CA HIS A 113 -4.91 21.89 -7.23
C HIS A 113 -5.38 22.69 -6.00
N GLU A 114 -5.98 22.04 -4.99
CA GLU A 114 -6.40 22.66 -3.73
C GLU A 114 -5.22 23.29 -2.97
N ARG A 115 -4.02 22.72 -3.09
CA ARG A 115 -2.80 23.24 -2.48
C ARG A 115 -2.12 24.35 -3.29
N GLY A 116 -2.70 24.75 -4.43
CA GLY A 116 -2.12 25.75 -5.33
C GLY A 116 -0.82 25.31 -5.99
N VAL A 117 -0.54 23.99 -6.06
CA VAL A 117 0.65 23.46 -6.73
C VAL A 117 0.40 23.48 -8.24
N HIS A 118 1.15 24.31 -8.96
CA HIS A 118 1.07 24.36 -10.42
C HIS A 118 1.63 23.06 -11.03
N ILE A 119 0.76 22.26 -11.66
CA ILE A 119 1.17 21.08 -12.42
C ILE A 119 1.66 21.56 -13.78
N SER A 120 2.95 21.89 -13.89
CA SER A 120 3.56 22.17 -15.19
C SER A 120 3.60 20.87 -16.00
N PRO A 121 3.11 20.85 -17.25
CA PRO A 121 3.28 19.67 -18.10
C PRO A 121 4.78 19.41 -18.25
N ARG A 122 5.23 18.19 -17.95
CA ARG A 122 6.56 17.77 -18.41
C ARG A 122 6.47 17.65 -19.93
N LEU A 123 6.95 18.68 -20.64
CA LEU A 123 7.21 18.57 -22.06
C LEU A 123 8.18 17.40 -22.26
N PRO A 124 7.92 16.49 -23.21
CA PRO A 124 8.88 15.45 -23.54
C PRO A 124 10.20 16.13 -23.92
N SER A 125 11.30 15.68 -23.30
CA SER A 125 12.63 16.12 -23.69
C SER A 125 12.84 15.77 -25.15
N THR A 126 12.86 16.77 -26.01
CA THR A 126 13.28 16.62 -27.40
C THR A 126 14.75 16.23 -27.40
N ASN A 127 15.02 14.97 -27.73
CA ASN A 127 16.33 14.57 -28.27
C ASN A 127 16.34 14.82 -29.77
#